data_AF-A0A3M1N5N5-F1
#
_entry.id   AF-A0A3M1N5N5-F1
#
_cell.length_a   1.000
_cell.length_b   1.000
_cell.length_c   1.000
_cell.angle_alpha   90.00
_cell.angle_beta   90.00
_cell.angle_gamma   90.00
#
_symmetry.space_group_name_H-M   'P 1'
#
loop_
_entity.id
_entity.type
_entity.pdbx_description
1 polymer ?
#
loop_
_entity_poly.entity_id
_entity_poly.type
_entity_poly.pdbx_seq_one_letter_code
_entity_poly.pdbx_strand_id
1 'polypeptide(L)'
;MRTLFVSLLSLVLLLSACAPWRALIIFENRSECGGAIAIRLTNERTGEVIRERIADGQRLEIEVRPDDWYSYIVDFTAAGRRANGYRCVALKEGRIRIPQGSVPLRIPLESQRQTPVPSATPPT
;
A
#
# COMPACT_ATOMS: atom_id res chain seq x y z
N MET A 1 11.81 -50.80 -12.68
CA MET A 1 10.88 -49.73 -13.12
C MET A 1 10.21 -48.96 -11.97
N ARG A 2 9.78 -49.60 -10.86
CA ARG A 2 9.16 -48.89 -9.71
C ARG A 2 10.07 -47.85 -9.02
N THR A 3 11.37 -48.12 -8.90
CA THR A 3 12.33 -47.22 -8.22
C THR A 3 12.62 -45.93 -9.00
N LEU A 4 12.64 -45.99 -10.32
CA LEU A 4 12.81 -44.82 -11.20
C LEU A 4 11.61 -43.86 -11.10
N PHE A 5 10.40 -44.40 -10.99
CA PHE A 5 9.17 -43.60 -10.89
C PHE A 5 9.08 -42.85 -9.55
N VAL A 6 9.49 -43.49 -8.45
CA VAL A 6 9.50 -42.88 -7.10
C VAL A 6 10.55 -41.77 -7.00
N SER A 7 11.73 -41.95 -7.61
CA SER A 7 12.77 -40.92 -7.63
C SER A 7 12.35 -39.69 -8.46
N LEU A 8 11.72 -39.92 -9.62
CA LEU A 8 11.22 -38.84 -10.48
C LEU A 8 10.07 -38.05 -9.81
N LEU A 9 9.16 -38.75 -9.12
CA LEU A 9 8.04 -38.12 -8.40
C LEU A 9 8.55 -37.27 -7.21
N SER A 10 9.60 -37.75 -6.52
CA SER A 10 10.23 -37.02 -5.40
C SER A 10 10.92 -35.74 -5.88
N LEU A 11 11.55 -35.75 -7.06
CA LEU A 11 12.20 -34.59 -7.68
C LEU A 11 11.17 -33.52 -8.12
N VAL A 12 10.02 -33.94 -8.65
CA VAL A 12 8.92 -33.02 -9.03
C VAL A 12 8.25 -32.39 -7.80
N LEU A 13 8.09 -33.15 -6.71
CA LEU A 13 7.56 -32.63 -5.44
C LEU A 13 8.53 -31.60 -4.80
N LEU A 14 9.85 -31.80 -4.90
CA LEU A 14 10.86 -30.85 -4.43
C LEU A 14 10.90 -29.53 -5.24
N LEU A 15 10.52 -29.56 -6.52
CA LEU A 15 10.42 -28.36 -7.37
C LEU A 15 9.14 -27.54 -7.15
N SER A 16 8.14 -28.11 -6.46
CA SER A 16 6.87 -27.44 -6.15
C SER A 16 6.90 -26.62 -4.86
N ALA A 17 8.01 -26.67 -4.12
CA ALA A 17 8.16 -25.95 -2.86
C ALA A 17 8.58 -24.48 -3.10
N CYS A 18 7.57 -23.61 -3.03
CA CYS A 18 7.65 -22.27 -2.46
C CYS A 18 8.43 -21.19 -3.25
N ALA A 19 7.87 -20.77 -4.39
CA ALA A 19 7.83 -19.33 -4.64
C ALA A 19 6.57 -18.79 -3.94
N PRO A 20 6.65 -17.76 -3.10
CA PRO A 20 5.47 -17.03 -2.66
C PRO A 20 4.92 -16.26 -3.87
N TRP A 21 3.75 -16.65 -4.37
CA TRP A 21 3.12 -15.98 -5.52
C TRP A 21 2.56 -14.60 -5.16
N ARG A 22 2.79 -14.15 -3.92
CA ARG A 22 2.24 -12.94 -3.33
C ARG A 22 3.34 -12.23 -2.53
N ALA A 23 3.42 -10.93 -2.73
CA ALA A 23 4.24 -10.02 -1.94
C ALA A 23 3.32 -9.08 -1.15
N LEU A 24 3.84 -8.49 -0.08
CA LEU A 24 3.07 -7.58 0.78
C LEU A 24 3.63 -6.17 0.69
N ILE A 25 2.75 -5.21 0.45
CA ILE A 25 3.05 -3.79 0.66
C ILE A 25 2.40 -3.39 1.98
N ILE A 26 3.19 -2.83 2.88
CA ILE A 26 2.74 -2.36 4.17
C ILE A 26 2.72 -0.83 4.17
N PHE A 27 1.56 -0.27 4.46
CA PHE A 27 1.37 1.15 4.72
C PHE A 27 1.09 1.35 6.20
N GLU A 28 1.79 2.30 6.82
CA GLU A 28 1.53 2.73 8.20
C GLU A 28 1.12 4.20 8.19
N ASN A 29 -0.09 4.49 8.67
CA ASN A 29 -0.55 5.87 8.79
C ASN A 29 -0.04 6.46 10.10
N ARG A 30 1.12 7.11 10.03
CA ARG A 30 1.67 7.93 11.12
C ARG A 30 1.51 9.42 10.82
N SER A 31 0.53 9.77 9.98
CA SER A 31 0.34 11.15 9.58
C SER A 31 -0.28 11.96 10.71
N GLU A 32 0.18 13.19 10.90
CA GLU A 32 -0.46 14.14 11.80
C GLU A 32 -1.79 14.68 11.24
N CYS A 33 -2.50 13.93 10.39
CA CYS A 33 -3.76 14.35 9.80
C CYS A 33 -4.95 14.03 10.71
N GLY A 34 -4.81 13.11 11.68
CA GLY A 34 -5.86 12.82 12.68
C GLY A 34 -7.09 12.12 12.12
N GLY A 35 -7.01 11.58 10.90
CA GLY A 35 -8.12 10.96 10.20
C GLY A 35 -7.65 9.87 9.23
N ALA A 36 -8.61 9.23 8.57
CA ALA A 36 -8.30 8.18 7.61
C ALA A 36 -7.80 8.77 6.29
N ILE A 37 -6.64 8.32 5.82
CA ILE A 37 -6.10 8.70 4.51
C ILE A 37 -6.49 7.65 3.46
N ALA A 38 -6.59 8.07 2.20
CA ALA A 38 -6.93 7.17 1.10
C ALA A 38 -5.67 6.76 0.34
N ILE A 39 -5.58 5.48 -0.01
CA ILE A 39 -4.49 4.90 -0.78
C ILE A 39 -5.09 4.33 -2.07
N ARG A 40 -4.47 4.66 -3.19
CA ARG A 40 -4.75 4.05 -4.48
C ARG A 40 -3.47 3.43 -5.02
N LEU A 41 -3.48 2.13 -5.24
CA LEU A 41 -2.38 1.38 -5.84
C LEU A 41 -2.82 0.91 -7.22
N THR A 42 -2.00 1.08 -8.25
CA THR A 42 -2.30 0.68 -9.63
C THR A 42 -1.18 -0.20 -10.16
N ASN A 43 -1.49 -1.45 -10.54
CA ASN A 43 -0.56 -2.32 -11.24
C ASN A 43 -0.36 -1.77 -12.66
N GLU A 44 0.86 -1.41 -13.02
CA GLU A 44 1.12 -0.77 -14.32
C GLU A 44 1.05 -1.74 -15.49
N ARG A 45 1.21 -3.05 -15.24
CA ARG A 45 1.13 -4.08 -16.27
C ARG A 45 -0.32 -4.46 -16.59
N THR A 46 -1.17 -4.63 -15.58
CA THR A 46 -2.58 -5.02 -15.78
C THR A 46 -3.58 -3.88 -15.73
N GLY A 47 -3.20 -2.71 -15.22
CA GLY A 47 -4.13 -1.61 -14.94
C GLY A 47 -5.07 -1.87 -13.75
N GLU A 48 -4.85 -2.95 -13.00
CA GLU A 48 -5.63 -3.27 -11.80
C GLU A 48 -5.45 -2.18 -10.74
N VAL A 49 -6.57 -1.71 -10.17
CA VAL A 49 -6.57 -0.64 -9.18
C VAL A 49 -7.11 -1.15 -7.85
N ILE A 50 -6.30 -1.02 -6.81
CA ILE A 50 -6.67 -1.29 -5.41
C ILE A 50 -6.88 0.05 -4.71
N ARG A 51 -7.99 0.19 -3.99
CA ARG A 51 -8.36 1.43 -3.26
C ARG A 51 -8.66 1.08 -1.82
N GLU A 52 -7.92 1.69 -0.91
CA GLU A 52 -8.03 1.40 0.52
C GLU A 52 -8.05 2.69 1.34
N ARG A 53 -8.51 2.57 2.59
CA ARG A 53 -8.44 3.64 3.58
C ARG A 53 -7.80 3.11 4.84
N ILE A 54 -6.92 3.92 5.43
CA ILE A 54 -6.19 3.58 6.64
C ILE A 54 -6.41 4.67 7.68
N ALA A 55 -7.05 4.31 8.79
CA ALA A 55 -7.29 5.23 9.90
C ALA A 55 -5.97 5.67 10.55
N ASP A 56 -6.00 6.76 11.32
CA ASP A 56 -4.84 7.25 12.03
C ASP A 56 -4.28 6.20 13.01
N GLY A 57 -2.96 6.05 13.05
CA GLY A 57 -2.26 5.05 13.85
C GLY A 57 -2.43 3.59 13.39
N GLN A 58 -3.16 3.33 12.30
CA GLN A 58 -3.36 1.98 11.79
C GLN A 58 -2.29 1.56 10.78
N ARG A 59 -2.22 0.24 10.55
CA ARG A 59 -1.41 -0.42 9.53
C ARG A 59 -2.33 -1.12 8.53
N LEU A 60 -2.00 -1.01 7.24
CA LEU A 60 -2.66 -1.68 6.14
C LEU A 60 -1.65 -2.57 5.41
N GLU A 61 -2.06 -3.79 5.11
CA GLU A 61 -1.28 -4.75 4.34
C GLU A 61 -2.02 -5.09 3.06
N ILE A 62 -1.36 -4.90 1.92
CA ILE A 62 -1.94 -5.19 0.61
C ILE A 62 -1.12 -6.30 -0.03
N GLU A 63 -1.78 -7.42 -0.32
CA GLU A 63 -1.22 -8.48 -1.13
C GLU A 63 -1.15 -8.04 -2.59
N VAL A 64 0.02 -8.18 -3.19
CA VAL A 64 0.29 -7.79 -4.57
C VAL A 64 1.07 -8.87 -5.30
N ARG A 65 1.01 -8.86 -6.63
CA ARG A 65 1.85 -9.74 -7.44
C ARG A 65 3.32 -9.30 -7.37
N PRO A 66 4.25 -10.23 -7.15
CA PRO A 66 5.68 -9.96 -7.22
C PRO A 66 6.13 -9.70 -8.67
N ASP A 67 7.34 -9.13 -8.81
CA ASP A 67 7.98 -8.77 -10.09
C ASP A 67 7.20 -7.81 -10.98
N ASP A 68 6.36 -6.97 -10.36
CA ASP A 68 5.55 -5.98 -11.05
C ASP A 68 5.88 -4.57 -10.59
N TRP A 69 5.57 -3.62 -11.46
CA TRP A 69 5.57 -2.20 -11.15
C TRP A 69 4.18 -1.76 -10.70
N TYR A 70 4.14 -1.01 -9.60
CA TYR A 70 2.94 -0.34 -9.12
C TYR A 70 3.19 1.15 -8.98
N SER A 71 2.23 1.94 -9.45
CA SER A 71 2.12 3.34 -9.07
C SER A 71 1.18 3.47 -7.87
N TYR A 72 1.49 4.38 -6.95
CA TYR A 72 0.65 4.64 -5.79
C TYR A 72 0.35 6.12 -5.65
N ILE A 73 -0.84 6.42 -5.13
CA ILE A 73 -1.26 7.75 -4.69
C ILE A 73 -1.78 7.62 -3.27
N VAL A 74 -1.28 8.46 -2.39
CA VAL A 74 -1.74 8.63 -1.01
C VAL A 74 -2.35 10.01 -0.89
N ASP A 75 -3.65 10.05 -0.67
CA ASP A 75 -4.42 11.27 -0.54
C ASP A 75 -4.69 11.55 0.94
N PHE A 76 -4.01 12.55 1.48
CA PHE A 76 -4.17 12.99 2.85
C PHE A 76 -5.37 13.95 3.02
N THR A 77 -5.96 14.45 1.94
CA THR A 77 -7.18 15.29 2.01
C THR A 77 -8.38 14.50 2.49
N ALA A 78 -8.38 13.18 2.26
CA ALA A 78 -9.41 12.25 2.72
C ALA A 78 -9.56 12.21 4.25
N ALA A 79 -8.53 12.63 5.00
CA ALA A 79 -8.57 12.71 6.46
C ALA A 79 -9.54 13.80 6.97
N GLY A 80 -9.92 14.75 6.12
CA GLY A 80 -10.88 15.79 6.46
C GLY A 80 -10.29 16.93 7.30
N ARG A 81 -11.18 17.69 7.96
CA ARG A 81 -10.79 18.79 8.86
C ARG A 81 -10.62 18.28 10.29
N ARG A 82 -9.58 18.79 10.94
CA ARG A 82 -9.33 18.60 12.37
C ARG A 82 -10.17 19.56 13.21
N ALA A 83 -10.28 19.24 14.50
CA ALA A 83 -11.01 20.07 15.48
C ALA A 83 -10.46 21.50 15.59
N ASN A 84 -9.17 21.71 15.30
CA ASN A 84 -8.53 23.03 15.26
C ASN A 84 -8.74 23.78 13.93
N GLY A 85 -9.55 23.26 12.99
CA GLY A 85 -9.85 23.88 11.70
C GLY A 85 -8.82 23.62 10.60
N TYR A 86 -7.68 23.00 10.90
CA TYR A 86 -6.67 22.63 9.92
C TYR A 86 -7.09 21.40 9.10
N ARG A 87 -6.59 21.29 7.87
CA ARG A 87 -6.73 20.07 7.08
C ARG A 87 -5.40 19.70 6.43
N CYS A 88 -5.22 18.40 6.18
CA CYS A 88 -4.16 17.95 5.31
C CYS A 88 -4.54 18.19 3.85
N VAL A 89 -3.59 18.72 3.07
CA VAL A 89 -3.75 18.99 1.63
C VAL A 89 -2.69 18.31 0.78
N ALA A 90 -1.90 17.42 1.38
CA ALA A 90 -0.86 16.69 0.68
C ALA A 90 -1.46 15.56 -0.16
N LEU A 91 -0.87 15.38 -1.34
CA LEU A 91 -0.97 14.17 -2.16
C LEU A 91 0.47 13.67 -2.33
N LYS A 92 0.71 12.41 -1.97
CA LYS A 92 1.99 11.75 -2.20
C LYS A 92 1.81 10.70 -3.27
N GLU A 93 2.59 10.82 -4.33
CA GLU A 93 2.60 9.86 -5.42
C GLU A 93 3.98 9.24 -5.56
N GLY A 94 4.01 8.05 -6.13
CA GLY A 94 5.27 7.38 -6.40
C GLY A 94 5.07 6.10 -7.19
N ARG A 95 6.20 5.48 -7.49
CA ARG A 95 6.28 4.25 -8.24
C ARG A 95 7.21 3.28 -7.52
N ILE A 96 6.84 2.01 -7.48
CA ILE A 96 7.57 1.00 -6.73
C ILE A 96 7.62 -0.30 -7.51
N ARG A 97 8.81 -0.92 -7.53
CA ARG A 97 9.00 -2.27 -8.07
C ARG A 97 8.90 -3.26 -6.92
N ILE A 98 8.05 -4.26 -7.09
CA ILE A 98 7.93 -5.33 -6.11
C ILE A 98 8.92 -6.43 -6.48
N PRO A 99 9.94 -6.71 -5.64
CA PRO A 99 10.90 -7.76 -5.93
C PRO A 99 10.23 -9.13 -5.92
N GLN A 100 10.85 -10.12 -6.56
CA GLN A 100 10.46 -11.50 -6.40
C GLN A 100 10.78 -11.97 -4.96
N GLY A 101 9.83 -12.66 -4.31
CA GLY A 101 9.96 -13.20 -2.95
C GLY A 101 9.03 -12.56 -1.90
N SER A 102 8.97 -13.15 -0.70
CA SER A 102 8.09 -12.74 0.41
C SER A 102 8.60 -11.53 1.22
N VAL A 103 9.34 -10.58 0.64
CA VAL A 103 9.87 -9.48 1.44
C VAL A 103 8.81 -8.38 1.56
N PRO A 104 8.30 -8.09 2.76
CA PRO A 104 7.34 -7.02 2.93
C PRO A 104 8.00 -5.66 2.71
N LEU A 105 7.39 -4.83 1.87
CA LEU A 105 7.89 -3.50 1.53
C LEU A 105 7.15 -2.45 2.36
N ARG A 106 7.89 -1.73 3.19
CA ARG A 106 7.32 -0.69 4.08
C ARG A 106 7.42 0.66 3.41
N ILE A 107 6.29 1.32 3.19
CA ILE A 107 6.25 2.70 2.68
C ILE A 107 5.87 3.63 3.84
N PRO A 108 6.80 4.45 4.38
CA PRO A 108 6.46 5.43 5.40
C PRO A 108 5.60 6.55 4.81
N LEU A 109 4.47 6.83 5.47
CA LEU A 109 3.51 7.87 5.11
C LEU A 109 3.66 9.06 6.07
N GLU A 110 4.72 9.84 5.88
CA GLU A 110 4.92 11.11 6.59
C GLU A 110 4.32 12.27 5.78
N SER A 111 3.44 13.05 6.40
CA SER A 111 2.83 14.25 5.80
C SER A 111 3.74 15.46 6.08
N GLN A 112 4.22 16.14 5.03
CA GLN A 112 5.14 17.27 5.19
C GLN A 112 4.46 18.65 5.17
N ARG A 113 3.15 18.78 4.91
CA ARG A 113 2.50 20.11 4.81
C ARG A 113 1.06 20.10 5.35
N GLN A 114 0.87 20.69 6.53
CA GLN A 114 -0.43 21.15 7.02
C GLN A 114 -0.68 22.56 6.49
N THR A 115 -1.90 22.87 6.05
CA THR A 115 -2.26 24.24 5.63
C THR A 115 -3.51 24.67 6.40
N PRO A 116 -3.50 25.84 7.05
CA PRO A 116 -4.70 26.38 7.69
C PRO A 116 -5.79 26.61 6.64
N VAL A 117 -7.04 26.33 6.99
CA VAL A 117 -8.20 26.68 6.17
C VAL A 117 -8.75 28.01 6.67
N PRO A 118 -8.98 29.03 5.82
CA PRO A 118 -9.66 30.24 6.26
C PRO A 118 -11.07 29.87 6.72
N SER A 119 -11.37 30.13 8.00
CA SER A 119 -12.73 30.08 8.53
C SER A 119 -13.54 31.14 7.80
N ALA A 120 -14.52 30.71 7.00
CA ALA A 120 -15.48 31.65 6.44
C ALA A 120 -16.22 32.31 7.62
N THR A 121 -15.94 33.58 7.86
CA THR A 121 -16.71 34.43 8.77
C THR A 121 -18.16 34.41 8.30
N PRO A 122 -19.15 34.05 9.13
CA PRO A 122 -20.56 34.18 8.77
C PRO A 122 -20.86 35.66 8.51
N PRO A 123 -21.56 36.02 7.42
CA PRO A 123 -22.07 37.37 7.28
C PRO A 123 -23.13 37.63 8.37
N THR A 124 -22.87 38.65 9.19
CA THR A 124 -23.85 39.28 10.09
C THR A 124 -24.91 40.04 9.31
#